data_AF-A0A6C1PKQ4-F1
#
_entry.id   AF-A0A6C1PKQ4-F1
#
_cell.length_a   1.000
_cell.length_b   1.000
_cell.length_c   1.000
_cell.angle_alpha   90.00
_cell.angle_beta   90.00
_cell.angle_gamma   90.00
#
_symmetry.space_group_name_H-M   'P 1'
#
loop_
_entity.id
_entity.type
_entity.pdbx_description
1 polymer ?
#
loop_
_entity_poly.entity_id
_entity_poly.type
_entity_poly.pdbx_seq_one_letter_code
_entity_poly.pdbx_strand_id
1 'polypeptide(L)'
;MSGPRSTSSHRGGRKTAAPELPPIQVFGQPELVEHLRSGGAHHTHCVSIGNPYAFFARNRADSTMPRELRTHFARVFRLSFYDVEERRHLRARQFPKRIPKRADVRRAIRFFRKTRAVASGYTIHCWQGVSRSTAIALGYLYMMTGSEEEAGSALQRIRPQAGPHQRIVEWFDAELGCNLSAINARIRDERMARWKEELDLTEDMLLEELPSVD
;
A
#
# COMPACT_ATOMS: atom_id res chain seq x y z
N MET A 1 -69.96 -15.16 -2.70
CA MET A 1 -69.06 -14.70 -1.62
C MET A 1 -68.20 -15.86 -1.20
N SER A 2 -66.87 -15.75 -1.34
CA SER A 2 -65.79 -16.52 -0.67
C SER A 2 -64.55 -16.48 -1.58
N GLY A 3 -63.67 -15.49 -1.36
CA GLY A 3 -62.43 -15.32 -2.11
C GLY A 3 -61.31 -16.24 -1.61
N PRO A 4 -60.31 -16.57 -2.44
CA PRO A 4 -59.15 -17.33 -2.00
C PRO A 4 -58.11 -16.45 -1.28
N ARG A 5 -57.55 -17.02 -0.23
CA ARG A 5 -56.63 -16.39 0.73
C ARG A 5 -55.23 -16.22 0.15
N SER A 6 -54.72 -15.01 0.32
CA SER A 6 -53.31 -14.62 0.21
C SER A 6 -52.43 -15.47 1.15
N THR A 7 -51.35 -16.05 0.60
CA THR A 7 -50.23 -16.57 1.38
C THR A 7 -48.97 -15.81 0.98
N SER A 8 -48.62 -14.81 1.77
CA SER A 8 -47.35 -14.08 1.68
C SER A 8 -46.25 -14.91 2.35
N SER A 9 -45.47 -15.65 1.56
CA SER A 9 -44.30 -16.33 2.08
C SER A 9 -43.20 -15.31 2.38
N HIS A 10 -42.73 -15.38 3.61
CA HIS A 10 -41.78 -14.51 4.27
C HIS A 10 -40.50 -14.23 3.47
N ARG A 11 -40.09 -12.96 3.51
CA ARG A 11 -38.81 -12.43 3.06
C ARG A 11 -37.66 -13.24 3.67
N GLY A 12 -36.92 -13.95 2.83
CA GLY A 12 -35.57 -14.38 3.14
C GLY A 12 -34.71 -13.14 3.37
N GLY A 13 -34.30 -12.91 4.61
CA GLY A 13 -33.32 -11.88 4.94
C GLY A 13 -32.05 -12.12 4.14
N ARG A 14 -31.75 -11.22 3.19
CA ARG A 14 -30.41 -11.10 2.61
C ARG A 14 -29.45 -10.92 3.77
N LYS A 15 -28.68 -11.96 4.11
CA LYS A 15 -27.40 -11.76 4.78
C LYS A 15 -26.64 -10.80 3.88
N THR A 16 -26.48 -9.56 4.33
CA THR A 16 -25.58 -8.61 3.68
C THR A 16 -24.21 -9.26 3.69
N ALA A 17 -23.76 -9.72 2.52
CA ALA A 17 -22.40 -10.22 2.36
C ALA A 17 -21.47 -9.12 2.86
N ALA A 18 -20.54 -9.47 3.75
CA ALA A 18 -19.49 -8.54 4.14
C ALA A 18 -18.85 -7.98 2.85
N PRO A 19 -18.59 -6.66 2.77
CA PRO A 19 -18.04 -6.07 1.56
C PRO A 19 -16.76 -6.81 1.17
N GLU A 20 -16.71 -7.25 -0.07
CA GLU A 20 -15.54 -7.97 -0.60
C GLU A 20 -14.33 -7.03 -0.56
N LEU A 21 -13.26 -7.47 0.10
CA LEU A 21 -12.04 -6.67 0.20
C LEU A 21 -11.37 -6.57 -1.17
N PRO A 22 -10.78 -5.42 -1.54
CA PRO A 22 -9.95 -5.35 -2.74
C PRO A 22 -8.80 -6.36 -2.62
N PRO A 23 -8.33 -6.97 -3.72
CA PRO A 23 -7.34 -8.05 -3.66
C PRO A 23 -5.99 -7.62 -3.05
N ILE A 24 -5.74 -6.31 -3.00
CA ILE A 24 -4.60 -5.67 -2.33
C ILE A 24 -5.12 -4.60 -1.37
N GLN A 25 -4.53 -4.51 -0.18
CA GLN A 25 -4.65 -3.37 0.74
C GLN A 25 -3.27 -2.78 1.01
N VAL A 26 -3.17 -1.46 1.17
CA VAL A 26 -1.91 -0.77 1.47
C VAL A 26 -2.06 0.11 2.70
N PHE A 27 -1.13 -0.03 3.65
CA PHE A 27 -1.16 0.72 4.92
C PHE A 27 0.22 1.27 5.29
N GLY A 28 0.22 2.34 6.10
CA GLY A 28 1.34 2.65 6.99
C GLY A 28 1.43 1.65 8.14
N GLN A 29 2.60 1.51 8.77
CA GLN A 29 2.76 0.55 9.86
C GLN A 29 1.91 0.94 11.08
N PRO A 30 1.91 2.21 11.55
CA PRO A 30 1.03 2.61 12.65
C PRO A 30 -0.45 2.37 12.33
N GLU A 31 -0.85 2.76 11.11
CA GLU A 31 -2.21 2.58 10.57
C GLU A 31 -2.63 1.11 10.57
N LEU A 32 -1.79 0.20 10.06
CA LEU A 32 -2.08 -1.24 10.04
C LEU A 32 -2.14 -1.83 11.44
N VAL A 33 -1.23 -1.45 12.33
CA VAL A 33 -1.24 -1.96 13.71
C VAL A 33 -2.54 -1.58 14.41
N GLU A 34 -2.98 -0.33 14.25
CA GLU A 34 -4.25 0.13 14.82
C GLU A 34 -5.44 -0.59 14.19
N HIS A 35 -5.47 -0.72 12.86
CA HIS A 35 -6.50 -1.48 12.14
C HIS A 35 -6.63 -2.92 12.62
N LEU A 36 -5.51 -3.61 12.89
CA LEU A 36 -5.54 -4.99 13.40
C LEU A 36 -6.04 -5.05 14.85
N ARG A 37 -5.66 -4.09 15.70
CA ARG A 37 -6.10 -4.01 17.09
C ARG A 37 -7.59 -3.74 17.23
N SER A 38 -8.14 -2.94 16.32
CA SER A 38 -9.58 -2.67 16.27
C SER A 38 -10.41 -3.78 15.62
N GLY A 39 -9.77 -4.90 15.23
CA GLY A 39 -10.45 -6.02 14.58
C GLY A 39 -10.80 -5.77 13.11
N GLY A 40 -10.14 -4.80 12.48
CA GLY A 40 -10.33 -4.45 11.09
C GLY A 40 -10.03 -5.60 10.13
N ALA A 41 -10.85 -5.72 9.09
CA ALA A 41 -10.73 -6.79 8.10
C ALA A 41 -9.42 -6.68 7.30
N HIS A 42 -8.71 -7.80 7.17
CA HIS A 42 -7.43 -7.87 6.48
C HIS A 42 -7.30 -9.19 5.72
N HIS A 43 -6.34 -9.23 4.80
CA HIS A 43 -6.05 -10.46 4.06
C HIS A 43 -5.25 -11.46 4.88
N THR A 44 -5.21 -12.69 4.40
CA THR A 44 -4.45 -13.80 5.01
C THR A 44 -2.93 -13.67 4.85
N HIS A 45 -2.46 -12.94 3.82
CA HIS A 45 -1.04 -12.80 3.49
C HIS A 45 -0.58 -11.35 3.64
N CYS A 46 0.58 -11.17 4.28
CA CYS A 46 1.18 -9.86 4.49
C CYS A 46 2.54 -9.72 3.82
N VAL A 47 2.78 -8.58 3.18
CA VAL A 47 4.13 -8.12 2.81
C VAL A 47 4.55 -6.97 3.71
N SER A 48 5.58 -7.20 4.52
CA SER A 48 6.09 -6.27 5.52
C SER A 48 7.41 -5.64 5.10
N ILE A 49 7.42 -4.32 4.92
CA ILE A 49 8.58 -3.56 4.44
C ILE A 49 8.98 -2.45 5.41
N GLY A 50 9.78 -2.79 6.41
CA GLY A 50 10.43 -1.83 7.29
C GLY A 50 11.94 -1.75 7.12
N ASN A 51 12.58 -0.92 7.92
CA ASN A 51 14.02 -0.70 7.91
C ASN A 51 14.84 -1.94 8.32
N PRO A 52 16.12 -2.00 7.95
CA PRO A 52 17.04 -3.03 8.42
C PRO A 52 17.19 -3.01 9.95
N TYR A 53 17.26 -4.18 10.57
CA TYR A 53 17.60 -4.31 11.98
C TYR A 53 19.05 -3.86 12.21
N ALA A 54 19.26 -3.01 13.21
CA ALA A 54 20.58 -2.60 13.65
C ALA A 54 20.81 -3.17 15.06
N PHE A 55 21.84 -3.99 15.22
CA PHE A 55 22.13 -4.73 16.46
C PHE A 55 22.24 -3.81 17.68
N PHE A 56 22.76 -2.59 17.49
CA PHE A 56 22.93 -1.57 18.54
C PHE A 56 21.77 -0.58 18.67
N ALA A 57 20.71 -0.71 17.86
CA ALA A 57 19.55 0.19 17.90
C ALA A 57 18.27 -0.59 18.16
N ARG A 58 18.26 -1.35 19.27
CA ARG A 58 17.03 -1.90 19.83
C ARG A 58 16.02 -0.75 19.99
N ASN A 59 14.78 -0.98 19.55
CA ASN A 59 13.62 -0.07 19.65
C ASN A 59 13.52 1.08 18.64
N ARG A 60 14.18 1.04 17.47
CA ARG A 60 13.78 1.95 16.38
C ARG A 60 12.46 1.50 15.75
N ALA A 61 11.49 2.41 15.76
CA ALA A 61 10.28 2.28 14.96
C ALA A 61 10.62 1.92 13.51
N ASP A 62 9.77 1.13 12.84
CA ASP A 62 9.97 0.55 11.50
C ASP A 62 11.07 -0.54 11.37
N SER A 63 11.93 -0.75 12.38
CA SER A 63 13.04 -1.74 12.26
C SER A 63 12.68 -3.14 12.79
N THR A 64 11.70 -3.21 13.68
CA THR A 64 11.17 -4.45 14.27
C THR A 64 9.76 -4.70 13.78
N MET A 65 9.43 -5.95 13.46
CA MET A 65 8.08 -6.35 13.09
C MET A 65 7.15 -6.33 14.32
N PRO A 66 6.06 -5.55 14.34
CA PRO A 66 5.03 -5.58 15.39
C PRO A 66 4.49 -6.99 15.68
N ARG A 67 3.96 -7.20 16.88
CA ARG A 67 3.42 -8.51 17.31
C ARG A 67 2.17 -8.87 16.53
N GLU A 68 1.31 -7.87 16.31
CA GLU A 68 0.04 -7.94 15.59
C GLU A 68 0.25 -8.53 14.19
N LEU A 69 1.29 -8.08 13.49
CA LEU A 69 1.65 -8.60 12.17
C LEU A 69 2.06 -10.08 12.17
N ARG A 70 2.50 -10.63 13.30
CA ARG A 70 2.87 -12.05 13.41
C ARG A 70 1.69 -12.94 13.76
N THR A 71 0.65 -12.39 14.39
CA THR A 71 -0.47 -13.16 14.91
C THR A 71 -1.70 -13.13 14.00
N HIS A 72 -1.87 -12.08 13.20
CA HIS A 72 -3.05 -11.90 12.35
C HIS A 72 -2.93 -12.57 10.97
N PHE A 73 -1.73 -12.81 10.46
CA PHE A 73 -1.54 -13.30 9.10
C PHE A 73 -1.11 -14.75 9.07
N ALA A 74 -1.74 -15.54 8.21
CA ALA A 74 -1.34 -16.92 7.94
C ALA A 74 0.09 -16.99 7.37
N ARG A 75 0.49 -15.98 6.59
CA ARG A 75 1.86 -15.88 6.08
C ARG A 75 2.35 -14.44 5.97
N VAL A 76 3.57 -14.22 6.46
CA VAL A 76 4.23 -12.92 6.40
C VAL A 76 5.53 -13.02 5.59
N PHE A 77 5.69 -12.13 4.62
CA PHE A 77 6.91 -11.97 3.83
C PHE A 77 7.59 -10.64 4.17
N ARG A 78 8.83 -10.71 4.68
CA ARG A 78 9.58 -9.54 5.16
C ARG A 78 10.68 -9.11 4.20
N LEU A 79 10.69 -7.81 3.85
CA LEU A 79 11.71 -7.13 3.05
C LEU A 79 12.33 -5.95 3.80
N SER A 80 13.63 -5.98 4.12
CA SER A 80 14.21 -4.95 5.02
C SER A 80 15.16 -3.98 4.33
N PHE A 81 14.73 -2.78 3.97
CA PHE A 81 15.57 -1.75 3.39
C PHE A 81 15.03 -0.35 3.66
N TYR A 82 15.91 0.64 3.61
CA TYR A 82 15.53 2.05 3.72
C TYR A 82 14.83 2.55 2.46
N ASP A 83 13.97 3.54 2.64
CA ASP A 83 13.20 4.21 1.59
C ASP A 83 14.03 5.29 0.87
N VAL A 84 15.13 4.86 0.25
CA VAL A 84 16.00 5.76 -0.51
C VAL A 84 16.53 5.05 -1.75
N GLU A 85 16.69 5.82 -2.83
CA GLU A 85 17.21 5.32 -4.10
C GLU A 85 18.72 5.05 -4.03
N GLU A 86 19.46 5.89 -3.32
CA GLU A 86 20.91 5.87 -3.30
C GLU A 86 21.50 5.78 -1.89
N ARG A 87 22.58 5.01 -1.75
CA ARG A 87 23.26 4.81 -0.46
C ARG A 87 23.83 6.10 0.12
N ARG A 88 24.17 7.09 -0.71
CA ARG A 88 24.69 8.39 -0.25
C ARG A 88 23.66 9.21 0.52
N HIS A 89 22.36 8.97 0.29
CA HIS A 89 21.28 9.61 1.04
C HIS A 89 21.08 9.02 2.45
N LEU A 90 21.80 7.94 2.80
CA LEU A 90 21.75 7.36 4.14
C LEU A 90 22.74 8.03 5.08
N ARG A 91 22.22 8.49 6.22
CA ARG A 91 22.99 9.05 7.34
C ARG A 91 23.86 7.97 7.97
N ALA A 92 24.94 8.38 8.66
CA ALA A 92 25.83 7.45 9.37
C ALA A 92 25.09 6.54 10.37
N ARG A 93 24.08 7.09 11.07
CA ARG A 93 23.23 6.36 12.01
C ARG A 93 22.35 5.28 11.38
N GLN A 94 22.22 5.21 10.05
CA GLN A 94 21.41 4.24 9.32
C GLN A 94 22.24 3.04 8.86
N PHE A 95 22.86 2.36 9.83
CA PHE A 95 23.62 1.13 9.60
C PHE A 95 22.79 -0.11 10.01
N PRO A 96 22.77 -1.19 9.22
CA PRO A 96 23.46 -1.36 7.95
C PRO A 96 22.84 -0.53 6.81
N LYS A 97 23.68 0.09 5.97
CA LYS A 97 23.26 0.94 4.84
C LYS A 97 22.66 0.10 3.69
N ARG A 98 21.46 -0.44 3.88
CA ARG A 98 20.75 -1.29 2.91
C ARG A 98 19.60 -0.53 2.24
N ILE A 99 19.73 -0.37 0.92
CA ILE A 99 18.71 0.15 0.00
C ILE A 99 18.03 -1.01 -0.75
N PRO A 100 16.90 -0.79 -1.44
CA PRO A 100 16.25 -1.82 -2.23
C PRO A 100 17.18 -2.33 -3.35
N LYS A 101 17.12 -3.63 -3.64
CA LYS A 101 17.86 -4.25 -4.74
C LYS A 101 16.92 -5.06 -5.63
N ARG A 102 17.34 -5.31 -6.88
CA ARG A 102 16.64 -6.20 -7.82
C ARG A 102 16.31 -7.58 -7.22
N ALA A 103 17.19 -8.12 -6.37
CA ALA A 103 16.95 -9.36 -5.65
C ALA A 103 15.73 -9.30 -4.69
N ASP A 104 15.42 -8.14 -4.12
CA ASP A 104 14.25 -7.98 -3.25
C ASP A 104 12.94 -8.05 -4.06
N VAL A 105 12.91 -7.43 -5.25
CA VAL A 105 11.77 -7.54 -6.18
C VAL A 105 11.57 -8.97 -6.67
N ARG A 106 12.65 -9.67 -7.05
CA ARG A 106 12.57 -11.10 -7.39
C ARG A 106 11.98 -11.95 -6.26
N ARG A 107 12.33 -11.65 -5.01
CA ARG A 107 11.75 -12.35 -3.85
C ARG A 107 10.27 -12.01 -3.67
N ALA A 108 9.87 -10.76 -3.90
CA ALA A 108 8.47 -10.35 -3.87
C ALA A 108 7.64 -11.04 -4.96
N ILE A 109 8.12 -11.07 -6.20
CA ILE A 109 7.48 -11.79 -7.33
C ILE A 109 7.33 -13.27 -7.01
N ARG A 110 8.40 -13.89 -6.48
CA ARG A 110 8.37 -15.31 -6.08
C ARG A 110 7.35 -15.57 -4.99
N PHE A 111 7.28 -14.71 -3.98
CA PHE A 111 6.30 -14.83 -2.90
C PHE A 111 4.88 -14.82 -3.49
N PHE A 112 4.55 -13.81 -4.29
CA PHE A 112 3.25 -13.69 -4.95
C PHE A 112 2.89 -14.93 -5.77
N ARG A 113 3.77 -15.35 -6.68
CA ARG A 113 3.53 -16.53 -7.54
C ARG A 113 3.28 -17.80 -6.72
N LYS A 114 4.00 -17.96 -5.61
CA LYS A 114 3.86 -19.13 -4.73
C LYS A 114 2.55 -19.13 -3.93
N THR A 115 2.03 -17.96 -3.57
CA THR A 115 0.90 -17.85 -2.62
C THR A 115 -0.42 -17.45 -3.27
N ARG A 116 -0.44 -16.91 -4.49
CA ARG A 116 -1.65 -16.34 -5.10
C ARG A 116 -2.84 -17.30 -5.23
N ALA A 117 -2.58 -18.61 -5.31
CA ALA A 117 -3.65 -19.61 -5.42
C ALA A 117 -4.37 -19.90 -4.09
N VAL A 118 -3.76 -19.53 -2.95
CA VAL A 118 -4.30 -19.82 -1.60
C VAL A 118 -4.50 -18.57 -0.76
N ALA A 119 -3.99 -17.42 -1.20
CA ALA A 119 -4.16 -16.15 -0.52
C ALA A 119 -5.56 -15.60 -0.79
N SER A 120 -6.25 -15.14 0.26
CA SER A 120 -7.47 -14.32 0.14
C SER A 120 -7.22 -12.94 -0.52
N GLY A 121 -5.96 -12.55 -0.65
CA GLY A 121 -5.46 -11.26 -1.07
C GLY A 121 -4.17 -10.92 -0.33
N TYR A 122 -3.69 -9.68 -0.44
CA TYR A 122 -2.46 -9.26 0.23
C TYR A 122 -2.61 -7.91 0.94
N THR A 123 -2.19 -7.89 2.20
CA THR A 123 -2.03 -6.65 2.97
C THR A 123 -0.56 -6.25 2.94
N ILE A 124 -0.25 -5.09 2.33
CA ILE A 124 1.12 -4.64 2.09
C ILE A 124 1.37 -3.38 2.90
N HIS A 125 2.46 -3.31 3.65
CA HIS A 125 2.76 -2.14 4.45
C HIS A 125 4.24 -1.75 4.45
N CYS A 126 4.47 -0.48 4.69
CA CYS A 126 5.77 0.07 5.10
C CYS A 126 5.55 1.09 6.22
N TRP A 127 6.52 1.93 6.55
CA TRP A 127 6.32 2.94 7.60
C TRP A 127 5.11 3.86 7.35
N GLN A 128 5.09 4.56 6.22
CA GLN A 128 4.05 5.56 5.87
C GLN A 128 2.94 5.01 4.95
N GLY A 129 3.18 3.86 4.32
CA GLY A 129 2.23 3.34 3.34
C GLY A 129 2.21 4.14 2.03
N VAL A 130 3.29 4.86 1.70
CA VAL A 130 3.33 5.80 0.56
C VAL A 130 4.29 5.38 -0.55
N SER A 131 5.48 4.88 -0.22
CA SER A 131 6.57 4.66 -1.21
C SER A 131 6.94 3.18 -1.39
N ARG A 132 7.57 2.56 -0.39
CA ARG A 132 8.02 1.15 -0.49
C ARG A 132 6.87 0.16 -0.71
N SER A 133 5.78 0.28 0.06
CA SER A 133 4.64 -0.63 0.00
C SER A 133 3.85 -0.48 -1.29
N THR A 134 3.63 0.76 -1.73
CA THR A 134 2.90 1.08 -2.96
C THR A 134 3.67 0.62 -4.21
N ALA A 135 5.01 0.61 -4.19
CA ALA A 135 5.81 0.03 -5.27
C ALA A 135 5.64 -1.50 -5.39
N ILE A 136 5.63 -2.22 -4.27
CA ILE A 136 5.32 -3.66 -4.30
C ILE A 136 3.85 -3.89 -4.71
N ALA A 137 2.93 -3.08 -4.21
CA ALA A 137 1.52 -3.15 -4.57
C ALA A 137 1.28 -2.95 -6.07
N LEU A 138 1.94 -1.95 -6.68
CA LEU A 138 1.87 -1.70 -8.13
C LEU A 138 2.30 -2.93 -8.94
N GLY A 139 3.44 -3.52 -8.58
CA GLY A 139 3.93 -4.74 -9.23
C GLY A 139 2.96 -5.92 -9.05
N TYR A 140 2.37 -6.10 -7.86
CA TYR A 140 1.39 -7.18 -7.63
C TYR A 140 0.08 -6.95 -8.39
N LEU A 141 -0.42 -5.71 -8.41
CA LEU A 141 -1.61 -5.36 -9.18
C LEU A 141 -1.39 -5.64 -10.67
N TYR A 142 -0.25 -5.25 -11.24
CA TYR A 142 0.10 -5.60 -12.61
C TYR A 142 0.13 -7.11 -12.84
N MET A 143 0.70 -7.88 -11.91
CA MET A 143 0.69 -9.34 -12.00
C MET A 143 -0.71 -9.98 -11.88
N MET A 144 -1.70 -9.25 -11.38
CA MET A 144 -3.10 -9.67 -11.31
C MET A 144 -3.89 -9.25 -12.55
N THR A 145 -3.68 -8.03 -13.04
CA THR A 145 -4.46 -7.44 -14.14
C THR A 145 -3.86 -7.73 -15.52
N GLY A 146 -2.53 -7.86 -15.60
CA GLY A 146 -1.80 -7.92 -16.87
C GLY A 146 -1.73 -6.57 -17.62
N SER A 147 -2.21 -5.49 -16.99
CA SER A 147 -2.32 -4.15 -17.60
C SER A 147 -1.69 -3.10 -16.69
N GLU A 148 -0.71 -2.34 -17.20
CA GLU A 148 -0.07 -1.24 -16.46
C GLU A 148 -1.07 -0.16 -16.05
N GLU A 149 -2.00 0.19 -16.94
CA GLU A 149 -3.04 1.19 -16.70
C GLU A 149 -3.96 0.78 -15.57
N GLU A 150 -4.53 -0.43 -15.65
CA GLU A 150 -5.42 -0.94 -14.61
C GLU A 150 -4.72 -1.06 -13.26
N ALA A 151 -3.44 -1.44 -13.26
CA ALA A 151 -2.64 -1.51 -12.05
C ALA A 151 -2.44 -0.13 -11.41
N GLY A 152 -2.16 0.89 -12.23
CA GLY A 152 -2.06 2.29 -11.79
C GLY A 152 -3.37 2.81 -11.19
N SER A 153 -4.47 2.68 -11.94
CA SER A 153 -5.79 3.14 -11.48
C SER A 153 -6.26 2.38 -10.24
N ALA A 154 -5.97 1.08 -10.13
CA ALA A 154 -6.29 0.31 -8.93
C ALA A 154 -5.47 0.79 -7.73
N LEU A 155 -4.17 1.06 -7.92
CA LEU A 155 -3.32 1.57 -6.84
C LEU A 155 -3.81 2.92 -6.32
N GLN A 156 -4.18 3.85 -7.19
CA GLN A 156 -4.68 5.17 -6.79
C GLN A 156 -6.02 5.07 -6.05
N ARG A 157 -6.91 4.15 -6.43
CA ARG A 157 -8.14 3.86 -5.68
C ARG A 157 -7.85 3.28 -4.29
N ILE A 158 -6.85 2.42 -4.17
CA ILE A 158 -6.45 1.80 -2.89
C ILE A 158 -5.73 2.81 -1.98
N ARG A 159 -4.87 3.66 -2.54
CA ARG A 159 -4.03 4.60 -1.81
C ARG A 159 -3.84 5.90 -2.62
N PRO A 160 -4.75 6.88 -2.54
CA PRO A 160 -4.67 8.12 -3.31
C PRO A 160 -3.37 8.94 -3.11
N GLN A 161 -2.77 8.81 -1.93
CA GLN A 161 -1.48 9.41 -1.57
C GLN A 161 -0.26 8.59 -2.00
N ALA A 162 -0.43 7.55 -2.82
CA ALA A 162 0.67 6.72 -3.29
C ALA A 162 1.73 7.55 -4.03
N GLY A 163 3.00 7.29 -3.71
CA GLY A 163 4.16 7.74 -4.46
C GLY A 163 5.19 6.62 -4.52
N PRO A 164 4.96 5.59 -5.35
CA PRO A 164 5.79 4.39 -5.40
C PRO A 164 7.29 4.68 -5.57
N HIS A 165 8.10 3.94 -4.81
CA HIS A 165 9.56 4.01 -4.88
C HIS A 165 10.07 3.69 -6.30
N GLN A 166 10.62 4.69 -6.98
CA GLN A 166 11.02 4.60 -8.40
C GLN A 166 11.91 3.39 -8.70
N ARG A 167 13.01 3.24 -7.97
CA ARG A 167 13.96 2.14 -8.20
C ARG A 167 13.36 0.73 -8.00
N ILE A 168 12.34 0.58 -7.16
CA ILE A 168 11.65 -0.71 -6.98
C ILE A 168 10.77 -1.00 -8.20
N VAL A 169 10.07 0.02 -8.71
CA VAL A 169 9.23 -0.08 -9.91
C VAL A 169 10.08 -0.43 -11.13
N GLU A 170 11.22 0.23 -11.34
CA GLU A 170 12.16 -0.10 -12.44
C GLU A 170 12.64 -1.56 -12.38
N TRP A 171 12.77 -2.12 -11.18
CA TRP A 171 13.10 -3.54 -11.02
C TRP A 171 11.92 -4.46 -11.30
N PHE A 172 10.67 -4.02 -11.16
CA PHE A 172 9.54 -4.78 -11.69
C PHE A 172 9.50 -4.73 -13.21
N ASP A 173 9.74 -3.57 -13.82
CA ASP A 173 9.83 -3.43 -15.28
C ASP A 173 10.84 -4.42 -15.86
N ALA A 174 12.05 -4.44 -15.28
CA ALA A 174 13.12 -5.34 -15.72
C ALA A 174 12.85 -6.83 -15.45
N GLU A 175 12.02 -7.18 -14.47
CA GLU A 175 11.71 -8.59 -14.12
C GLU A 175 10.46 -9.12 -14.82
N LEU A 176 9.55 -8.24 -15.23
CA LEU A 176 8.26 -8.59 -15.81
C LEU A 176 8.11 -8.19 -17.28
N GLY A 177 9.02 -7.37 -17.82
CA GLY A 177 8.95 -6.89 -19.20
C GLY A 177 7.81 -5.89 -19.42
N CYS A 178 7.57 -5.02 -18.43
CA CYS A 178 6.46 -4.05 -18.41
C CYS A 178 6.99 -2.61 -18.28
N ASN A 179 6.09 -1.62 -18.33
CA ASN A 179 6.43 -0.20 -18.18
C ASN A 179 5.67 0.49 -17.03
N LEU A 180 5.77 -0.06 -15.83
CA LEU A 180 5.18 0.52 -14.63
C LEU A 180 5.88 1.82 -14.21
N SER A 181 7.13 2.05 -14.62
CA SER A 181 7.80 3.32 -14.38
C SER A 181 7.10 4.50 -15.04
N ALA A 182 6.52 4.32 -16.24
CA ALA A 182 5.71 5.35 -16.89
C ALA A 182 4.44 5.66 -16.07
N ILE A 183 3.77 4.62 -15.56
CA ILE A 183 2.62 4.78 -14.66
C ILE A 183 3.02 5.52 -13.39
N ASN A 184 4.16 5.15 -12.81
CA ASN A 184 4.67 5.77 -11.59
C ASN A 184 5.00 7.26 -11.80
N ALA A 185 5.52 7.64 -12.96
CA ALA A 185 5.76 9.03 -13.31
C ALA A 185 4.45 9.83 -13.33
N ARG A 186 3.40 9.34 -13.99
CA ARG A 186 2.09 10.02 -13.99
C ARG A 186 1.48 10.14 -12.60
N ILE A 187 1.53 9.09 -11.79
CA ILE A 187 1.06 9.14 -10.39
C ILE A 187 1.78 10.25 -9.62
N ARG A 188 3.10 10.42 -9.84
CA ARG A 188 3.89 11.49 -9.23
C ARG A 188 3.45 12.86 -9.73
N ASP A 189 3.27 13.02 -11.03
CA ASP A 189 2.89 14.30 -11.65
C ASP A 189 1.50 14.75 -11.16
N GLU A 190 0.52 13.85 -11.14
CA GLU A 190 -0.82 14.13 -10.62
C GLU A 190 -0.80 14.48 -9.13
N ARG A 191 0.05 13.82 -8.34
CA ARG A 191 0.21 14.15 -6.92
C ARG A 191 0.83 15.53 -6.73
N MET A 192 1.85 15.86 -7.53
CA MET A 192 2.47 17.19 -7.51
C MET A 192 1.48 18.27 -7.94
N ALA A 193 0.62 18.00 -8.93
CA ALA A 193 -0.43 18.91 -9.35
C ALA A 193 -1.44 19.17 -8.22
N ARG A 194 -1.95 18.11 -7.56
CA ARG A 194 -2.85 18.27 -6.40
C ARG A 194 -2.21 19.07 -5.27
N TRP A 195 -0.94 18.81 -4.97
CA TRP A 195 -0.23 19.57 -3.93
C TRP A 195 -0.03 21.03 -4.27
N LYS A 196 0.20 21.38 -5.55
CA LYS A 196 0.25 22.78 -5.96
C LYS A 196 -1.10 23.45 -5.80
N GLU A 197 -2.17 22.80 -6.24
CA GLU A 197 -3.54 23.30 -6.09
C GLU A 197 -3.93 23.51 -4.62
N GLU A 198 -3.61 22.56 -3.74
CA GLU A 198 -3.85 22.69 -2.30
C GLU A 198 -3.06 23.87 -1.69
N LEU A 199 -1.80 24.09 -2.12
CA LEU A 199 -0.97 25.17 -1.62
C LEU A 199 -1.43 26.54 -2.14
N ASP A 200 -1.73 26.64 -3.43
CA ASP A 200 -2.25 27.87 -4.06
C ASP A 200 -3.58 28.28 -3.41
N LEU A 201 -4.49 27.33 -3.15
CA LEU A 201 -5.73 27.59 -2.41
C LEU A 201 -5.46 28.06 -0.97
N THR A 202 -4.45 27.51 -0.29
CA THR A 202 -4.08 28.02 1.04
C THR A 202 -3.47 29.43 1.00
N GLU A 203 -2.73 29.79 -0.04
CA GLU A 203 -2.21 31.16 -0.20
C GLU A 203 -3.34 32.16 -0.46
N ASP A 204 -4.29 31.82 -1.34
CA ASP A 204 -5.46 32.67 -1.64
C ASP A 204 -6.35 32.85 -0.40
N MET A 205 -6.61 31.78 0.37
CA MET A 205 -7.36 31.88 1.63
C MET A 205 -6.66 32.76 2.68
N LEU A 206 -5.33 32.71 2.76
CA LEU A 206 -4.56 33.56 3.68
C LEU A 206 -4.57 35.03 3.25
N LEU A 207 -4.67 35.31 1.94
CA LEU A 207 -4.78 36.67 1.40
C LEU A 207 -6.18 37.26 1.60
N GLU A 208 -7.24 36.45 1.56
CA GLU A 208 -8.62 36.87 1.82
C GLU A 208 -8.90 37.19 3.31
N GLU A 209 -8.13 36.61 4.25
CA GLU A 209 -8.29 36.86 5.70
C GLU A 209 -7.57 38.12 6.22
N LEU A 210 -6.81 38.84 5.37
CA LEU A 210 -6.20 40.11 5.79
C LEU A 210 -7.27 41.22 5.77
N PRO A 211 -7.58 41.85 6.92
CA PRO A 211 -8.50 42.98 6.93
C PRO A 211 -7.96 44.07 6.02
N SER A 212 -8.84 44.60 5.15
CA SER A 212 -8.51 45.75 4.32
C SER A 212 -7.99 46.87 5.21
N VAL A 213 -6.79 47.34 4.91
CA VAL A 213 -6.18 48.46 5.62
C VAL A 213 -6.94 49.71 5.18
N ASP A 214 -7.94 50.11 5.96
CA ASP A 214 -8.59 51.43 5.89
C ASP A 214 -7.67 52.52 6.44
#